data_AF-A0A1F3VHS3-F1
#
_entry.id   AF-A0A1F3VHS3-F1
#
_cell.length_a   1.000
_cell.length_b   1.000
_cell.length_c   1.000
_cell.angle_alpha   90.00
_cell.angle_beta   90.00
_cell.angle_gamma   90.00
#
_symmetry.space_group_name_H-M   'P 1'
#
loop_
_entity.id
_entity.type
_entity.pdbx_description
1 polymer ?
#
loop_
_entity_poly.entity_id
_entity_poly.type
_entity_poly.pdbx_seq_one_letter_code
_entity_poly.pdbx_strand_id
1 'polypeptide(L)'
;MTTLKHLGFDNHQLPPYVNIAGNLPTDIKIPLLKRKVSFLNSICNELNPYLPIPEHIKKKLQMVRIDNFSDPFEITNRLVVILEDSVEELQALQAQEKQGQIVH
;
A
#
# COMPACT_ATOMS: atom_id res chain seq x y z
N MET A 1 -2.78 -25.61 12.08
CA MET A 1 -1.66 -24.96 11.36
C MET A 1 -1.96 -25.06 9.88
N THR A 2 -2.74 -24.13 9.32
CA THR A 2 -3.17 -24.21 7.92
C THR A 2 -2.35 -23.21 7.12
N THR A 3 -1.33 -23.75 6.46
CA THR A 3 -0.39 -23.02 5.63
C THR A 3 -1.14 -22.36 4.46
N LEU A 4 -0.95 -21.04 4.30
CA LEU A 4 -1.44 -20.18 3.22
C LEU A 4 -0.87 -20.57 1.83
N LYS A 5 -0.90 -21.85 1.47
CA LYS A 5 -0.47 -22.39 0.17
C LYS A 5 -1.64 -22.67 -0.78
N HIS A 6 -2.88 -22.70 -0.27
CA HIS A 6 -4.04 -23.11 -1.06
C HIS A 6 -4.68 -21.99 -1.92
N LEU A 7 -4.09 -20.79 -1.92
CA LEU A 7 -4.57 -19.65 -2.70
C LEU A 7 -3.69 -19.31 -3.92
N GLY A 8 -2.72 -20.17 -4.28
CA GLY A 8 -1.92 -19.98 -5.50
C GLY A 8 -1.02 -18.73 -5.51
N PHE A 9 -0.70 -18.18 -4.33
CA PHE A 9 0.21 -17.05 -4.21
C PHE A 9 1.66 -17.53 -4.08
N ASP A 10 2.28 -17.83 -5.22
CA ASP A 10 3.72 -18.01 -5.30
C ASP A 10 4.46 -16.74 -4.85
N ASN A 11 5.45 -16.91 -3.99
CA ASN A 11 6.20 -15.83 -3.31
C ASN A 11 7.03 -14.92 -4.23
N HIS A 12 6.87 -15.01 -5.56
CA HIS A 12 7.63 -14.22 -6.53
C HIS A 12 6.78 -13.40 -7.52
N GLN A 13 5.45 -13.35 -7.37
CA GLN A 13 4.63 -12.54 -8.28
C GLN A 13 3.42 -11.91 -7.58
N LEU A 14 3.66 -10.94 -6.70
CA LEU A 14 2.66 -9.91 -6.40
C LEU A 14 2.90 -8.71 -7.34
N PRO A 15 2.13 -8.54 -8.43
CA PRO A 15 2.10 -7.30 -9.18
C PRO A 15 1.30 -6.24 -8.38
N PRO A 16 1.39 -4.97 -8.78
CA PRO A 16 1.65 -3.88 -7.86
C PRO A 16 0.39 -3.42 -7.12
N TYR A 17 0.53 -3.17 -5.82
CA TYR A 17 -0.48 -2.65 -4.87
C TYR A 17 -1.91 -2.68 -5.41
N VAL A 18 -2.44 -3.90 -5.48
CA VAL A 18 -3.80 -4.22 -5.87
C VAL A 18 -4.74 -3.30 -5.09
N ASN A 19 -5.67 -2.65 -5.80
CA ASN A 19 -6.74 -1.89 -5.20
C ASN A 19 -7.43 -2.80 -4.18
N ILE A 20 -7.24 -2.54 -2.89
CA ILE A 20 -7.80 -3.35 -1.79
C ILE A 20 -9.29 -3.00 -1.59
N ALA A 21 -9.98 -2.62 -2.67
CA ALA A 21 -11.42 -2.39 -2.75
C ALA A 21 -12.23 -3.70 -2.83
N GLY A 22 -11.58 -4.86 -2.80
CA GLY A 22 -12.26 -6.15 -2.69
C GLY A 22 -12.64 -6.48 -1.24
N ASN A 23 -13.72 -7.25 -1.08
CA ASN A 23 -14.17 -7.85 0.19
C ASN A 23 -13.19 -8.95 0.64
N LEU A 24 -11.92 -8.59 0.84
CA LEU A 24 -10.87 -9.48 1.36
C LEU A 24 -11.01 -9.61 2.87
N PRO A 25 -10.82 -10.82 3.42
CA PRO A 25 -10.84 -11.01 4.87
C PRO A 25 -9.72 -10.19 5.54
N THR A 26 -10.02 -9.68 6.74
CA THR A 26 -9.16 -8.78 7.51
C THR A 26 -7.75 -9.33 7.73
N ASP A 27 -7.63 -10.65 7.98
CA ASP A 27 -6.36 -11.36 8.15
C ASP A 27 -5.42 -11.25 6.94
N ILE A 28 -5.98 -11.08 5.73
CA ILE A 28 -5.22 -10.89 4.49
C ILE A 28 -5.08 -9.39 4.19
N LYS A 29 -6.11 -8.60 4.51
CA LYS A 29 -6.16 -7.18 4.20
C LYS A 29 -5.10 -6.37 4.96
N ILE A 30 -4.93 -6.64 6.24
CA ILE A 30 -3.96 -5.95 7.11
C ILE A 30 -2.50 -6.14 6.66
N PRO A 31 -1.98 -7.36 6.42
CA PRO A 31 -0.60 -7.52 5.97
C PRO A 31 -0.36 -6.90 4.59
N LEU A 32 -1.36 -6.88 3.69
CA LEU A 32 -1.25 -6.20 2.40
C LEU A 32 -1.19 -4.67 2.57
N LEU A 33 -2.04 -4.09 3.42
CA LEU A 33 -1.99 -2.66 3.75
C LEU A 33 -0.67 -2.26 4.40
N LYS A 34 -0.13 -3.07 5.33
CA LYS A 34 1.19 -2.82 5.93
C LYS A 34 2.31 -2.77 4.87
N ARG A 35 2.29 -3.69 3.89
CA ARG A 35 3.23 -3.65 2.76
C ARG A 35 3.05 -2.38 1.93
N LYS A 36 1.79 -1.98 1.67
CA LYS A 36 1.45 -0.75 0.92
C LYS A 36 2.00 0.49 1.60
N VAL A 37 1.72 0.66 2.89
CA VAL A 37 2.24 1.76 3.71
C VAL A 37 3.77 1.76 3.70
N SER A 38 4.41 0.60 3.89
CA SER A 38 5.88 0.50 3.86
C SER A 38 6.48 0.92 2.52
N PHE A 39 5.83 0.59 1.41
CA PHE A 39 6.31 0.94 0.08
C PHE A 39 6.08 2.41 -0.28
N LEU A 40 4.91 2.95 0.08
CA LEU A 40 4.63 4.37 -0.06
C LEU A 40 5.64 5.20 0.74
N ASN A 41 5.95 4.78 1.97
CA ASN A 41 7.00 5.41 2.79
C ASN A 41 8.38 5.37 2.10
N SER A 42 8.75 4.26 1.46
CA SER A 42 10.00 4.20 0.68
C SER A 42 10.02 5.26 -0.42
N ILE A 43 8.91 5.41 -1.16
CA ILE A 43 8.81 6.41 -2.22
C ILE A 43 8.90 7.82 -1.63
N CYS A 44 8.16 8.11 -0.54
CA CYS A 44 8.19 9.43 0.11
C CYS A 44 9.60 9.83 0.58
N ASN A 45 10.39 8.89 1.08
CA ASN A 45 11.76 9.15 1.55
C ASN A 45 12.76 9.41 0.40
N GLU A 46 12.48 8.88 -0.79
CA GLU A 46 13.34 9.00 -1.97
C GLU A 46 12.93 10.18 -2.88
N LEU A 47 11.66 10.59 -2.82
CA LEU A 47 11.10 11.62 -3.69
C LEU A 47 11.42 13.02 -3.16
N ASN A 48 11.98 13.87 -4.02
CA ASN A 48 12.15 15.29 -3.73
C ASN A 48 11.20 16.11 -4.62
N PRO A 49 10.28 16.91 -4.04
CA PRO A 49 9.27 17.64 -4.80
C PRO A 49 9.83 18.76 -5.70
N TYR A 50 11.09 19.16 -5.51
CA TYR A 50 11.74 20.22 -6.28
C TYR A 50 12.71 19.69 -7.34
N LEU A 51 12.84 18.36 -7.47
CA LEU A 51 13.75 17.73 -8.42
C LEU A 51 13.00 16.85 -9.42
N PRO A 52 13.56 16.65 -10.63
CA PRO A 52 13.03 15.67 -11.57
C PRO A 52 13.00 14.26 -10.98
N ILE A 53 11.93 13.53 -11.24
CA ILE A 53 11.73 12.19 -10.71
C ILE A 53 12.62 11.19 -11.47
N PRO A 54 13.48 10.41 -10.77
CA PRO A 54 14.31 9.42 -11.42
C PRO A 54 13.47 8.22 -11.91
N GLU A 55 13.91 7.55 -12.98
CA GLU A 55 13.12 6.52 -13.67
C GLU A 55 12.72 5.34 -12.77
N HIS A 56 13.58 4.95 -11.83
CA HIS A 56 13.25 3.88 -10.88
C HIS A 56 12.10 4.26 -9.94
N ILE A 57 11.97 5.54 -9.56
CA ILE A 57 10.82 6.04 -8.78
C ILE A 57 9.57 6.11 -9.65
N LYS A 58 9.68 6.50 -10.93
CA LYS A 58 8.53 6.45 -11.86
C LYS A 58 7.94 5.04 -11.93
N LYS A 59 8.79 4.00 -12.03
CA LYS A 59 8.34 2.60 -11.99
C LYS A 59 7.60 2.28 -10.70
N LYS A 60 8.11 2.70 -9.54
CA LYS A 60 7.42 2.54 -8.23
C LYS A 60 6.10 3.31 -8.15
N LEU A 61 6.00 4.49 -8.76
CA LEU A 61 4.78 5.31 -8.79
C LEU A 61 3.69 4.69 -9.69
N GLN A 62 4.07 4.10 -10.84
CA GLN A 62 3.14 3.34 -11.68
C GLN A 62 2.54 2.15 -10.93
N MET A 63 3.33 1.53 -10.04
CA MET A 63 2.85 0.46 -9.17
C MET A 63 1.70 0.90 -8.25
N VAL A 64 1.58 2.18 -7.93
CA VAL A 64 0.48 2.75 -7.14
C VAL A 64 -0.48 3.59 -8.00
N ARG A 65 -0.53 3.32 -9.32
CA ARG A 65 -1.42 3.99 -10.29
C ARG A 65 -1.21 5.51 -10.40
N ILE A 66 0.02 5.95 -10.20
CA ILE A 66 0.46 7.31 -10.50
C ILE A 66 1.25 7.26 -11.81
N ASP A 67 0.59 7.65 -12.90
CA ASP A 67 1.13 7.54 -14.26
C ASP A 67 1.52 8.92 -14.87
N ASN A 68 1.08 10.02 -14.25
CA ASN A 68 1.43 11.38 -14.67
C ASN A 68 2.65 11.88 -13.90
N PHE A 69 3.78 12.09 -14.57
CA PHE A 69 5.06 12.56 -14.00
C PHE A 69 5.41 14.01 -14.32
N SER A 70 4.43 14.79 -14.77
CA SER A 70 4.66 16.15 -15.26
C SER A 70 5.06 17.11 -14.13
N ASP A 71 4.51 16.92 -12.93
CA ASP A 71 4.78 17.77 -11.77
C ASP A 71 5.16 16.90 -10.53
N PRO A 72 6.43 16.92 -10.10
CA PRO A 72 6.87 16.23 -8.88
C PRO A 72 6.18 16.72 -7.60
N PHE A 73 5.76 17.99 -7.54
CA PHE A 73 5.05 18.54 -6.39
C PHE A 73 3.65 17.96 -6.28
N GLU A 74 2.89 17.94 -7.37
CA GLU A 74 1.56 17.30 -7.42
C GLU A 74 1.64 15.80 -7.08
N ILE A 75 2.68 15.11 -7.56
CA ILE A 75 2.89 13.70 -7.22
C ILE A 75 3.12 13.52 -5.72
N THR A 76 3.95 14.37 -5.11
CA THR A 76 4.24 14.28 -3.68
C THR A 76 2.96 14.48 -2.88
N ASN A 77 2.12 15.45 -3.23
CA ASN A 77 0.83 15.67 -2.59
C ASN A 77 -0.10 14.45 -2.75
N ARG A 78 -0.19 13.89 -3.95
CA ARG A 78 -1.00 12.69 -4.21
C ARG A 78 -0.50 11.47 -3.43
N LEU A 79 0.81 11.33 -3.31
CA LEU A 79 1.44 10.24 -2.56
C LEU A 79 1.14 10.34 -1.06
N VAL A 80 1.16 11.56 -0.51
CA VAL A 80 0.77 11.84 0.88
C VAL A 80 -0.67 11.42 1.13
N VAL A 81 -1.61 11.85 0.28
CA VAL A 81 -3.04 11.47 0.42
C VAL A 81 -3.22 9.95 0.39
N ILE A 82 -2.60 9.25 -0.57
CA ILE A 82 -2.71 7.79 -0.67
C ILE A 82 -2.10 7.10 0.57
N LEU A 83 -1.03 7.66 1.13
CA LEU A 83 -0.40 7.15 2.35
C LEU A 83 -1.31 7.35 3.56
N GLU A 84 -1.86 8.54 3.74
CA GLU A 84 -2.81 8.88 4.82
C GLU A 84 -4.02 7.94 4.77
N ASP A 85 -4.68 7.82 3.62
CA ASP A 85 -5.81 6.91 3.40
C ASP A 85 -5.45 5.46 3.78
N SER A 86 -4.26 5.00 3.39
CA SER A 86 -3.81 3.63 3.64
C SER A 86 -3.48 3.38 5.12
N VAL A 87 -3.00 4.41 5.83
CA VAL A 87 -2.72 4.34 7.27
C VAL A 87 -4.02 4.36 8.06
N GLU A 88 -4.96 5.24 7.70
CA GLU A 88 -6.29 5.30 8.32
C GLU A 88 -7.04 3.98 8.17
N GLU A 89 -7.06 3.40 6.96
CA GLU A 89 -7.68 2.10 6.70
C GLU A 89 -7.03 0.98 7.54
N LEU A 90 -5.70 0.99 7.63
CA LEU A 90 -4.96 0.02 8.43
C LEU A 90 -5.32 0.14 9.92
N GLN A 91 -5.36 1.37 10.45
CA GLN A 91 -5.72 1.63 11.85
C GLN A 91 -7.16 1.20 12.15
N ALA A 92 -8.10 1.51 11.27
CA ALA A 92 -9.49 1.11 11.40
C ALA A 92 -9.65 -0.43 11.47
N LEU A 93 -9.00 -1.16 10.56
CA LEU A 93 -9.05 -2.63 10.54
C LEU A 93 -8.39 -3.24 11.77
N GLN A 94 -7.25 -2.70 12.22
CA GLN A 94 -6.60 -3.18 13.44
C GLN A 94 -7.41 -2.90 14.70
N ALA A 95 -8.15 -1.79 14.74
CA ALA A 95 -9.06 -1.49 15.84
C ALA A 95 -10.25 -2.47 15.86
N GLN A 96 -10.80 -2.81 14.69
CA GLN A 96 -11.87 -3.80 14.56
C GLN A 96 -11.42 -5.22 14.97
N GLU A 97 -10.21 -5.65 14.57
CA GLU A 97 -9.66 -6.94 15.03
C GLU A 97 -9.54 -7.00 16.55
N LYS A 98 -9.01 -5.93 17.18
CA LYS A 98 -8.85 -5.87 18.64
C LYS A 98 -10.19 -5.89 19.38
N GLN A 99 -11.24 -5.29 18.81
CA GLN A 99 -12.58 -5.28 19.39
C GLN A 99 -13.32 -6.61 19.17
N GLY A 100 -13.06 -7.31 18.06
CA GLY A 100 -13.59 -8.65 17.78
C GLY A 100 -12.96 -9.76 18.63
N GLN A 101 -11.79 -9.53 19.22
CA GLN A 101 -11.08 -10.49 20.09
C GLN A 101 -11.53 -10.46 21.57
N ILE A 102 -12.44 -9.56 21.96
CA ILE A 102 -12.93 -9.44 23.36
C ILE A 102 -14.17 -10.32 23.62
N VAL A 103 -14.59 -11.15 22.66
CA VAL A 103 -15.72 -12.08 22.80
C VAL A 103 -15.33 -13.50 22.44
N HIS A 104 -14.35 -14.08 23.15
CA HIS A 104 -14.24 -15.53 23.29
C HIS A 104 -13.59 -15.89 24.62
#